data_AF-A0A1F0E3B5-F1
#
_entry.id   AF-A0A1F0E3B5-F1
#
_cell.length_a   1.000
_cell.length_b   1.000
_cell.length_c   1.000
_cell.angle_alpha   90.00
_cell.angle_beta   90.00
_cell.angle_gamma   90.00
#
_symmetry.space_group_name_H-M   'P 1'
#
loop_
_entity.id
_entity.type
_entity.pdbx_description
1 polymer ?
#
loop_
_entity_poly.entity_id
_entity_poly.type
_entity_poly.pdbx_seq_one_letter_code
_entity_poly.pdbx_strand_id
1 'polypeptide(L)'
;MSRENREAGATVAYPNLTGNREFFSFGNTKLFQSTYGSVKKLENGKYDVDITVMFQYTDRFEDVKNINNSSIAKQGLNKEYEGGKGFSFRTEPKIVTIKKQVNSLDEISGLLENRLKNIDDESIAGYSNIMGDNFGNR
;
A
#
# COMPACT_ATOMS: atom_id res chain seq x y z
N MET A 1 20.74 25.09 -6.87
CA MET A 1 20.37 24.18 -7.97
C MET A 1 18.86 24.05 -7.99
N SER A 2 18.25 24.25 -9.16
CA SER A 2 16.82 24.51 -9.36
C SER A 2 15.93 23.28 -9.13
N ARG A 3 14.68 23.53 -8.72
CA ARG A 3 13.61 22.52 -8.51
C ARG A 3 13.06 21.94 -9.82
N GLU A 4 13.75 22.13 -10.94
CA GLU A 4 13.24 21.92 -12.30
C GLU A 4 13.39 20.48 -12.83
N ASN A 5 14.18 19.61 -12.17
CA ASN A 5 14.40 18.24 -12.66
C ASN A 5 13.31 17.22 -12.28
N ARG A 6 12.13 17.66 -11.84
CA ARG A 6 10.97 16.78 -11.62
C ARG A 6 9.98 16.97 -12.76
N GLU A 7 10.36 16.52 -13.96
CA GLU A 7 9.39 16.31 -15.03
C GLU A 7 8.36 15.30 -14.54
N ALA A 8 7.14 15.78 -14.28
CA ALA A 8 6.01 15.01 -13.74
C ALA A 8 5.53 13.85 -14.65
N GLY A 9 6.15 13.68 -15.83
CA GLY A 9 5.87 12.60 -16.78
C GLY A 9 7.05 11.66 -17.06
N ALA A 10 8.26 11.92 -16.55
CA ALA A 10 9.48 11.18 -16.93
C ALA A 10 9.88 10.04 -15.98
N THR A 11 9.09 9.77 -14.94
CA THR A 11 9.39 8.76 -13.90
C THR A 11 8.98 7.31 -14.25
N VAL A 12 8.51 7.06 -15.47
CA VAL A 12 8.37 5.68 -15.97
C VAL A 12 9.66 5.32 -16.70
N ALA A 13 10.66 4.82 -15.96
CA ALA A 13 11.71 4.07 -16.60
C ALA A 13 11.25 2.62 -16.75
N TYR A 14 11.56 2.01 -17.89
CA TYR A 14 11.49 0.57 -18.11
C TYR A 14 12.89 0.03 -17.81
N PRO A 15 13.25 -0.25 -16.53
CA PRO A 15 14.55 -0.79 -16.22
C PRO A 15 14.73 -2.10 -17.00
N ASN A 16 15.85 -2.23 -17.70
CA ASN A 16 16.21 -3.51 -18.29
C ASN A 16 16.67 -4.44 -17.16
N LEU A 17 15.78 -5.34 -16.73
CA LEU A 17 16.03 -6.34 -15.68
C LEU A 17 16.79 -7.58 -16.20
N THR A 18 17.16 -7.60 -17.48
CA THR A 18 17.98 -8.71 -18.02
C THR A 18 19.46 -8.46 -17.69
N GLY A 19 19.96 -9.20 -16.69
CA GLY A 19 21.33 -9.14 -16.18
C GLY A 19 21.40 -8.82 -14.68
N ASN A 20 22.55 -9.11 -14.05
CA ASN A 20 22.77 -8.79 -12.62
C ASN A 20 22.96 -7.27 -12.46
N ARG A 21 21.90 -6.57 -12.06
CA ARG A 21 21.93 -5.15 -11.65
C ARG A 21 21.35 -5.01 -10.26
N GLU A 22 22.06 -4.26 -9.41
CA GLU A 22 21.60 -3.93 -8.07
C GLU A 22 20.80 -2.63 -8.09
N PHE A 23 19.64 -2.62 -7.45
CA PHE A 23 18.80 -1.44 -7.28
C PHE A 23 18.55 -1.19 -5.80
N PHE A 24 18.48 0.08 -5.40
CA PHE A 24 18.17 0.46 -4.01
C PHE A 24 16.78 1.06 -3.95
N SER A 25 15.96 0.57 -3.02
CA SER A 25 14.68 1.21 -2.68
C SER A 25 14.95 2.42 -1.80
N PHE A 26 14.24 3.52 -2.04
CA PHE A 26 14.35 4.73 -1.22
C PHE A 26 13.58 4.63 0.09
N GLY A 27 12.89 3.51 0.35
CA GLY A 27 12.03 3.33 1.52
C GLY A 27 10.80 4.24 1.54
N ASN A 28 10.46 4.91 0.44
CA ASN A 28 9.35 5.86 0.34
C ASN A 28 8.15 5.22 -0.38
N THR A 29 7.61 4.13 0.17
CA THR A 29 6.39 3.52 -0.33
C THR A 29 5.22 4.47 -0.12
N LYS A 30 4.51 4.82 -1.20
CA LYS A 30 3.25 5.57 -1.13
C LYS A 30 2.08 4.62 -1.25
N LEU A 31 1.24 4.59 -0.22
CA LEU A 31 -0.06 3.92 -0.26
C LEU A 31 -1.13 4.91 -0.74
N PHE A 32 -1.79 4.57 -1.83
CA PHE A 32 -3.01 5.22 -2.28
C PHE A 32 -4.20 4.40 -1.81
N GLN A 33 -5.08 5.03 -1.04
CA GLN A 33 -6.36 4.46 -0.63
C GLN A 33 -7.48 5.37 -1.14
N SER A 34 -8.50 4.77 -1.76
CA SER A 34 -9.72 5.47 -2.12
C SER A 34 -10.92 4.62 -1.74
N THR A 35 -11.91 5.25 -1.12
CA THR A 35 -13.14 4.57 -0.67
C THR A 35 -14.34 5.28 -1.28
N TYR A 36 -15.28 4.51 -1.81
CA TYR A 36 -16.54 5.02 -2.35
C TYR A 36 -17.68 4.04 -2.05
N GLY A 37 -18.91 4.55 -2.05
CA GLY A 37 -20.10 3.77 -1.73
C GLY A 37 -20.94 4.44 -0.66
N SER A 38 -21.70 3.63 0.09
CA SER A 38 -22.65 4.11 1.08
C SER A 38 -22.68 3.26 2.33
N VAL A 39 -22.96 3.93 3.44
CA VAL A 39 -23.26 3.33 4.72
C VAL A 39 -24.57 3.93 5.20
N LYS A 40 -25.58 3.09 5.41
CA LYS A 40 -26.91 3.52 5.84
C LYS A 40 -27.26 2.88 7.17
N LYS A 41 -27.55 3.68 8.18
CA LYS A 41 -28.12 3.18 9.43
C LYS A 41 -29.57 2.74 9.20
N LEU A 42 -29.91 1.55 9.66
CA LEU A 42 -31.23 0.94 9.58
C LEU A 42 -32.03 1.21 10.86
N GLU A 43 -33.35 1.10 10.79
CA GLU A 43 -34.26 1.31 11.92
C GLU A 43 -33.98 0.35 13.09
N ASN A 44 -33.51 -0.86 12.81
CA ASN A 44 -33.12 -1.86 13.80
C ASN A 44 -31.76 -1.56 14.48
N GLY A 45 -31.17 -0.38 14.23
CA GLY A 45 -29.90 0.05 14.80
C GLY A 45 -28.64 -0.48 14.08
N LYS A 46 -28.80 -1.43 13.15
CA LYS A 46 -27.70 -1.97 12.33
C LYS A 46 -27.32 -1.02 11.18
N TYR A 47 -26.29 -1.38 10.44
CA TYR A 47 -25.84 -0.62 9.28
C TYR A 47 -25.88 -1.50 8.03
N ASP A 48 -26.46 -0.99 6.96
CA ASP A 48 -26.32 -1.54 5.60
C ASP A 48 -25.09 -0.88 4.95
N VAL A 49 -24.09 -1.70 4.64
CA VAL A 49 -22.78 -1.24 4.15
C VAL A 49 -22.61 -1.77 2.72
N ASP A 50 -22.44 -0.85 1.78
CA ASP A 50 -22.03 -1.13 0.40
C ASP A 50 -20.90 -0.17 0.03
N ILE A 51 -19.67 -0.58 0.36
CA ILE A 51 -18.46 0.22 0.11
C ILE A 51 -17.47 -0.58 -0.73
N THR A 52 -16.70 0.14 -1.53
CA THR A 52 -15.55 -0.40 -2.24
C THR A 52 -14.31 0.42 -1.87
N VAL A 53 -13.24 -0.28 -1.50
CA VAL A 53 -11.94 0.28 -1.15
C VAL A 53 -10.91 -0.19 -2.17
N MET A 54 -10.21 0.76 -2.76
CA MET A 54 -9.08 0.51 -3.66
C MET A 54 -7.78 0.78 -2.90
N PHE A 55 -6.90 -0.21 -2.86
CA PHE A 55 -5.54 -0.10 -2.35
C PHE A 55 -4.55 -0.18 -3.51
N GLN A 56 -3.61 0.75 -3.56
CA GLN A 56 -2.55 0.72 -4.56
C GLN A 56 -1.24 1.24 -4.00
N TYR A 57 -0.15 0.54 -4.32
CA TYR A 57 1.18 0.90 -3.86
C TYR A 57 2.00 1.44 -5.01
N THR A 58 2.74 2.50 -4.74
CA THR A 58 3.81 2.96 -5.62
C THR A 58 5.10 2.98 -4.82
N ASP A 59 6.10 2.25 -5.29
CA ASP A 59 7.45 2.29 -4.74
C ASP A 59 8.43 2.89 -5.74
N ARG A 60 9.42 3.62 -5.24
CA ARG A 60 10.39 4.37 -6.04
C ARG A 60 11.80 3.84 -5.79
N PHE A 61 12.49 3.61 -6.90
CA PHE A 61 13.82 3.05 -6.99
C PHE A 61 14.71 3.99 -7.80
N GLU A 62 16.03 3.85 -7.67
CA GLU A 62 17.01 4.45 -8.58
C GLU A 62 17.96 3.36 -9.07
N ASP A 63 18.25 3.40 -10.37
CA ASP A 63 19.32 2.62 -11.00
C ASP A 63 20.66 3.20 -10.56
N VAL A 64 21.30 2.56 -9.57
CA VAL A 64 22.52 3.10 -8.96
C VAL A 64 23.70 2.82 -9.89
N LYS A 65 23.99 3.77 -10.79
CA LYS A 65 25.10 3.63 -11.73
C LYS A 65 26.49 3.72 -11.09
N ASN A 66 26.60 4.11 -9.83
CA ASN A 66 27.86 4.12 -9.08
C ASN A 66 27.60 3.89 -7.58
N ILE A 67 27.58 2.63 -7.14
CA ILE A 67 28.01 2.34 -5.78
C ILE A 67 29.52 2.48 -5.83
N ASN A 68 30.06 3.59 -5.33
CA ASN A 68 31.50 3.65 -5.09
C ASN A 68 31.77 2.66 -3.94
N ASN A 69 32.04 1.40 -4.27
CA ASN A 69 32.34 0.33 -3.31
C ASN A 69 33.76 0.49 -2.73
N SER A 70 34.35 1.67 -2.91
CA SER A 70 35.62 2.04 -2.31
C SER A 70 35.48 2.04 -0.79
N SER A 71 36.37 1.31 -0.12
CA SER A 71 36.57 1.32 1.33
C SER A 71 36.90 2.71 1.91
N ILE A 72 37.08 3.72 1.04
CA ILE A 72 37.34 5.13 1.37
C ILE A 72 36.05 5.95 1.48
N ALA A 73 34.88 5.39 1.14
CA ALA A 73 33.58 6.04 1.37
C ALA A 73 33.35 6.18 2.89
N LYS A 74 33.83 7.30 3.43
CA LYS A 74 33.74 7.65 4.86
C LYS A 74 32.29 7.53 5.30
N GLN A 75 32.05 6.65 6.28
CA GLN A 75 30.78 6.55 7.00
C GLN A 75 30.35 7.97 7.43
N GLY A 76 29.27 8.50 6.83
CA GLY A 76 28.68 9.78 7.24
C GLY A 76 28.66 10.90 6.21
N LEU A 77 29.24 10.73 5.02
CA LEU A 77 28.86 11.56 3.87
C LEU A 77 27.66 10.90 3.21
N ASN A 78 26.60 11.68 2.98
CA ASN A 78 25.42 11.26 2.23
C ASN A 78 25.89 10.43 1.04
N LYS A 79 25.38 9.20 0.87
CA LYS A 79 25.50 8.48 -0.39
C LYS A 79 24.76 9.34 -1.43
N GLU A 80 25.44 10.34 -1.97
CA GLU A 80 24.94 11.13 -3.08
C GLU A 80 25.08 10.22 -4.30
N TYR A 81 23.96 9.61 -4.66
CA TYR A 81 23.82 8.77 -5.84
C TYR A 81 23.90 9.67 -7.08
N GLU A 82 25.10 10.15 -7.41
CA GLU A 82 25.32 10.97 -8.60
C GLU A 82 25.04 10.12 -9.85
N GLY A 83 23.92 10.41 -10.53
CA GLY A 83 23.65 9.94 -11.90
C GLY A 83 22.72 8.73 -12.06
N GLY A 84 22.02 8.29 -11.02
CA GLY A 84 21.02 7.23 -11.14
C GLY A 84 19.71 7.68 -11.80
N LYS A 85 19.12 6.85 -12.67
CA LYS A 85 17.78 7.13 -13.23
C LYS A 85 16.73 6.57 -12.28
N GLY A 86 15.89 7.46 -11.73
CA GLY A 86 14.74 7.06 -10.92
C GLY A 86 13.68 6.33 -11.75
N PHE A 87 13.07 5.31 -11.16
CA PHE A 87 11.92 4.62 -11.70
C PHE A 87 10.99 4.21 -10.58
N SER A 88 9.73 3.95 -10.91
CA SER A 88 8.74 3.49 -9.94
C SER A 88 7.97 2.31 -10.46
N PHE A 89 7.66 1.36 -9.59
CA PHE A 89 6.66 0.34 -9.84
C PHE A 89 5.37 0.75 -9.14
N ARG A 90 4.28 0.73 -9.90
CA ARG A 90 2.92 0.89 -9.38
C ARG A 90 2.27 -0.48 -9.43
N THR A 91 1.79 -0.98 -8.29
CA THR A 91 1.08 -2.25 -8.25
C THR A 91 -0.24 -2.13 -8.99
N GLU A 92 -0.75 -3.26 -9.49
CA GLU A 92 -2.16 -3.34 -9.84
C GLU A 92 -3.02 -2.95 -8.62
N PRO A 93 -4.10 -2.17 -8.81
CA PRO A 93 -5.00 -1.85 -7.71
C PRO A 93 -5.63 -3.11 -7.15
N LYS A 94 -5.58 -3.27 -5.82
CA LYS A 94 -6.38 -4.27 -5.12
C LYS A 94 -7.70 -3.64 -4.71
N ILE A 95 -8.79 -4.14 -5.29
CA ILE A 95 -10.15 -3.66 -5.03
C ILE A 95 -10.83 -4.64 -4.07
N VAL A 96 -11.36 -4.11 -2.98
CA VAL A 96 -12.11 -4.86 -1.97
C VAL A 96 -13.49 -4.25 -1.84
N THR A 97 -14.52 -5.09 -1.93
CA THR A 97 -15.91 -4.67 -1.71
C THR A 97 -16.47 -5.31 -0.46
N ILE A 98 -17.14 -4.50 0.36
CA ILE A 98 -17.98 -4.95 1.46
C ILE A 98 -19.42 -4.62 1.10
N LYS A 99 -20.24 -5.66 0.99
CA LYS A 99 -21.68 -5.55 0.75
C LYS A 99 -22.41 -6.47 1.73
N LYS A 100 -22.70 -5.95 2.93
CA LYS A 100 -23.30 -6.73 4.03
C LYS A 100 -23.92 -5.80 5.08
N GLN A 101 -24.88 -6.32 5.85
CA GLN A 101 -25.30 -5.68 7.08
C GLN A 101 -24.35 -6.00 8.24
N VAL A 102 -23.99 -4.99 9.02
CA VAL A 102 -23.12 -5.10 10.20
C VAL A 102 -23.82 -4.54 11.45
N ASN A 103 -23.45 -5.02 12.63
CA ASN A 103 -24.06 -4.51 13.87
C ASN A 103 -23.36 -3.24 14.38
N SER A 104 -22.04 -3.13 14.18
CA SER A 104 -21.25 -1.91 14.44
C SER A 104 -20.44 -1.51 13.19
N LEU A 105 -20.13 -0.22 13.06
CA LEU A 105 -19.18 0.27 12.05
C LEU A 105 -17.75 -0.24 12.31
N ASP A 106 -17.43 -0.62 13.55
CA ASP A 106 -16.12 -1.19 13.91
C ASP A 106 -15.87 -2.54 13.22
N GLU A 107 -16.93 -3.25 12.83
CA GLU A 107 -16.83 -4.53 12.10
C GLU A 107 -16.19 -4.36 10.70
N ILE A 108 -16.22 -3.15 10.13
CA ILE A 108 -15.76 -2.87 8.76
C ILE A 108 -14.25 -3.14 8.61
N SER A 109 -13.42 -2.79 9.59
CA SER A 109 -11.97 -3.00 9.48
C SER A 109 -11.62 -4.48 9.41
N GLY A 110 -12.27 -5.32 10.22
CA GLY A 110 -12.07 -6.76 10.19
C GLY A 110 -12.57 -7.41 8.90
N LEU A 111 -13.70 -6.94 8.36
CA LEU A 111 -14.19 -7.36 7.05
C LEU A 111 -13.21 -7.00 5.92
N LEU A 112 -12.62 -5.81 5.95
CA LEU A 112 -11.59 -5.40 4.99
C LEU A 112 -10.35 -6.30 5.11
N GLU A 113 -9.91 -6.59 6.33
CA GLU A 113 -8.77 -7.48 6.59
C GLU A 113 -9.02 -8.89 6.02
N ASN A 114 -10.19 -9.46 6.27
CA ASN A 114 -10.55 -10.77 5.75
C ASN A 114 -10.49 -10.81 4.22
N ARG A 115 -11.10 -9.82 3.55
CA ARG A 115 -11.05 -9.73 2.08
C ARG A 115 -9.64 -9.50 1.55
N LEU A 116 -8.83 -8.71 2.24
CA LEU A 116 -7.42 -8.51 1.86
C LEU A 116 -6.60 -9.80 2.02
N LYS A 117 -6.92 -10.64 3.00
CA LYS A 117 -6.21 -11.89 3.28
C LYS A 117 -6.86 -13.13 2.66
N ASN A 118 -7.96 -12.97 1.91
CA ASN A 118 -8.80 -14.06 1.40
C ASN A 118 -9.26 -15.04 2.51
N ILE A 119 -9.58 -14.50 3.68
CA ILE A 119 -10.14 -15.25 4.81
C ILE A 119 -11.67 -15.21 4.67
N ASP A 120 -12.31 -16.35 4.89
CA ASP A 120 -13.77 -16.44 4.97
C ASP A 120 -14.26 -15.76 6.25
N ASP A 121 -15.24 -14.86 6.14
CA ASP A 121 -15.84 -14.16 7.27
C ASP A 121 -16.44 -15.11 8.31
N GLU A 122 -16.89 -16.29 7.86
CA GLU A 122 -17.54 -17.29 8.71
C GLU A 122 -16.53 -18.27 9.35
N SER A 123 -15.26 -18.20 8.97
CA SER A 123 -14.21 -18.96 9.64
C SER A 123 -13.93 -18.39 11.04
N ILE A 124 -13.35 -19.21 11.93
CA ILE A 124 -12.92 -18.75 13.26
C ILE A 124 -12.03 -17.51 13.16
N ALA A 125 -11.07 -17.52 12.23
CA ALA A 125 -10.20 -16.38 11.98
C ALA A 125 -10.97 -15.17 11.42
N GLY A 126 -11.93 -15.41 10.52
CA GLY A 126 -12.75 -14.36 9.94
C GLY A 126 -13.60 -13.64 10.97
N TYR A 127 -14.33 -14.40 11.79
CA TYR A 127 -15.06 -13.86 12.92
C TYR A 127 -14.14 -13.10 13.88
N SER A 128 -12.95 -13.67 14.17
CA SER A 128 -11.92 -13.06 15.03
C SER A 128 -11.52 -11.66 14.58
N ASN A 129 -11.28 -11.50 13.29
CA ASN A 129 -10.90 -10.19 12.76
C ASN A 129 -12.07 -9.20 12.81
N ILE A 130 -13.30 -9.65 12.57
CA ILE A 130 -14.50 -8.79 12.52
C ILE A 130 -14.88 -8.23 13.89
N MET A 131 -14.83 -9.04 14.95
CA MET A 131 -15.28 -8.60 16.27
C MET A 131 -14.19 -7.91 17.09
N GLY A 132 -12.90 -8.11 16.78
CA GLY A 132 -11.80 -7.49 17.54
C GLY A 132 -11.90 -7.72 19.05
N ASP A 133 -11.48 -6.76 19.88
CA ASP A 133 -11.53 -6.89 21.37
C ASP A 133 -12.96 -7.00 21.95
N ASN A 134 -14.02 -6.81 21.15
CA ASN A 134 -15.41 -6.98 21.59
C ASN A 134 -15.84 -8.44 21.81
N PHE A 135 -14.95 -9.42 21.61
CA PHE A 135 -15.21 -10.83 21.95
C PHE A 135 -15.63 -11.06 23.41
N GLY A 136 -15.20 -10.19 24.34
CA GLY A 136 -15.38 -10.39 25.78
C GLY A 136 -16.64 -9.77 26.40
N ASN A 137 -17.45 -9.01 25.66
CA ASN A 137 -18.56 -8.22 26.22
C ASN A 137 -19.95 -8.71 25.77
N ARG A 138 -20.17 -10.02 25.69
CA ARG A 138 -21.50 -10.61 25.50
C ARG A 138 -21.81 -11.66 26.54
#